data_AF-A0A3N5TZI2-F1
#
_entry.id   AF-A0A3N5TZI2-F1
#
_cell.length_a   1.000
_cell.length_b   1.000
_cell.length_c   1.000
_cell.angle_alpha   90.00
_cell.angle_beta   90.00
_cell.angle_gamma   90.00
#
_symmetry.space_group_name_H-M   'P 1'
#
loop_
_entity.id
_entity.type
_entity.pdbx_description
1 polymer ?
#
loop_
_entity_poly.entity_id
_entity_poly.type
_entity_poly.pdbx_seq_one_letter_code
_entity_poly.pdbx_strand_id
1 'polypeptide(L)'
;MMTAFFNYDDLTWDAVAELPRDTPLVLPLGSGYNLNLLADQLSSPSRIGLLPPFPFGWRGSGLEVPEPIFFQYISNLLDSLRDDGFSRVYCLTPQGLDPQSFSKISNLYSLLSLPHSTRNYPIPHFPPDSERGKVILLPIGHTEQHGYHLPLSVDTIIIDAIAKGTVAKVPTRSYALPVMPYGVSTHRSSFAGTMNAGGRAFEDFWLAVIDVLAGRGFDRFYLMSGHGGNTSFLVNIVKYAGERHRRIFCATAWLHTSGRVGAEVLPKYRTSPIGGMGHACELETSYLLHLRPDLCHMECVVDEIDFVATPDYYMDWIEGGSLVANPPWDDDTKTGAYGAGSHATAEKGRLWLAAAIEEKVDHVEQIHEQHERREKRRNEGYGLWAKP
;
A
#
# COMPACT_ATOMS: atom_id res chain seq x y z
N MET A 1 32.58 -10.33 -11.44
CA MET A 1 32.19 -9.03 -10.84
C MET A 1 31.17 -9.34 -9.75
N MET A 2 31.20 -8.61 -8.63
CA MET A 2 30.18 -8.77 -7.58
C MET A 2 28.88 -8.10 -8.06
N THR A 3 27.75 -8.79 -7.96
CA THR A 3 26.44 -8.25 -8.33
C THR A 3 26.04 -7.12 -7.37
N ALA A 4 25.71 -5.95 -7.92
CA ALA A 4 25.18 -4.84 -7.13
C ALA A 4 23.66 -5.00 -6.94
N PHE A 5 23.17 -4.78 -5.72
CA PHE A 5 21.74 -4.77 -5.41
C PHE A 5 21.28 -3.34 -5.16
N PHE A 6 20.07 -3.02 -5.62
CA PHE A 6 19.39 -1.76 -5.31
C PHE A 6 17.92 -2.02 -4.97
N ASN A 7 17.34 -1.16 -4.14
CA ASN A 7 15.91 -1.19 -3.87
C ASN A 7 15.20 -0.46 -5.01
N TYR A 8 14.26 -1.13 -5.64
CA TYR A 8 13.51 -0.59 -6.78
C TYR A 8 12.65 0.60 -6.36
N ASP A 9 12.07 0.54 -5.17
CA ASP A 9 11.16 1.53 -4.61
C ASP A 9 11.85 2.74 -3.96
N ASP A 10 13.18 2.75 -3.90
CA ASP A 10 13.97 3.93 -3.55
C ASP A 10 14.23 4.83 -4.79
N LEU A 11 13.96 4.34 -6.01
CA LEU A 11 14.16 5.11 -7.24
C LEU A 11 13.03 6.12 -7.47
N THR A 12 13.33 7.18 -8.21
CA THR A 12 12.32 8.01 -8.88
C THR A 12 11.88 7.34 -10.19
N TRP A 13 10.75 7.77 -10.76
CA TRP A 13 10.22 7.10 -11.95
C TRP A 13 11.08 7.31 -13.21
N ASP A 14 11.75 8.45 -13.34
CA ASP A 14 12.70 8.74 -14.41
C ASP A 14 13.97 7.89 -14.28
N ALA A 15 14.44 7.65 -13.04
CA ALA A 15 15.53 6.71 -12.81
C ALA A 15 15.14 5.27 -13.21
N VAL A 16 13.89 4.85 -12.99
CA VAL A 16 13.36 3.59 -13.54
C VAL A 16 13.33 3.63 -15.07
N ALA A 17 12.95 4.75 -15.67
CA ALA A 17 12.92 4.91 -17.12
C ALA A 17 14.32 4.79 -17.76
N GLU A 18 15.39 5.12 -17.04
CA GLU A 18 16.77 4.99 -17.48
C GLU A 18 17.36 3.59 -17.26
N LEU A 19 16.71 2.71 -16.49
CA LEU A 19 17.21 1.35 -16.26
C LEU A 19 17.30 0.56 -17.58
N PRO A 20 18.41 -0.18 -17.81
CA PRO A 20 18.47 -1.15 -18.90
C PRO A 20 17.31 -2.15 -18.79
N ARG A 21 16.60 -2.39 -19.89
CA ARG A 21 15.40 -3.25 -19.92
C ARG A 21 15.71 -4.74 -19.77
N ASP A 22 16.98 -5.11 -19.76
CA ASP A 22 17.51 -6.42 -19.37
C ASP A 22 18.00 -6.47 -17.91
N THR A 23 17.76 -5.41 -17.12
CA THR A 23 18.01 -5.43 -15.67
C THR A 23 17.09 -6.47 -15.01
N PRO A 24 17.64 -7.45 -14.27
CA PRO A 24 16.81 -8.36 -13.48
C PRO A 24 16.09 -7.59 -12.37
N LEU A 25 14.76 -7.67 -12.38
CA LEU A 25 13.89 -7.16 -11.32
C LEU A 25 13.21 -8.32 -10.61
N VAL A 26 13.30 -8.33 -9.28
CA VAL A 26 12.88 -9.46 -8.45
C VAL A 26 11.90 -8.98 -7.38
N LEU A 27 10.69 -9.54 -7.39
CA LEU A 27 9.67 -9.40 -6.35
C LEU A 27 9.82 -10.53 -5.32
N PRO A 28 10.31 -10.27 -4.10
CA PRO A 28 10.45 -11.31 -3.10
C PRO A 28 9.16 -11.52 -2.31
N LEU A 29 8.78 -12.77 -2.07
CA LEU A 29 7.74 -13.16 -1.12
C LEU A 29 8.37 -13.27 0.27
N GLY A 30 8.15 -12.26 1.11
CA GLY A 30 8.84 -12.11 2.39
C GLY A 30 10.28 -11.61 2.24
N SER A 31 10.99 -11.53 3.37
CA SER A 31 12.35 -10.97 3.45
C SER A 31 13.33 -11.93 4.13
N GLY A 32 14.63 -11.70 3.93
CA GLY A 32 15.70 -12.51 4.53
C GLY A 32 16.31 -13.58 3.62
N TYR A 33 16.13 -13.46 2.30
CA TYR A 33 16.80 -14.30 1.31
C TYR A 33 18.31 -14.08 1.29
N ASN A 34 19.07 -15.14 1.01
CA ASN A 34 20.50 -15.02 0.73
C ASN A 34 20.72 -14.45 -0.68
N LEU A 35 21.13 -13.19 -0.74
CA LEU A 35 21.32 -12.47 -2.01
C LEU A 35 22.45 -13.03 -2.88
N ASN A 36 23.47 -13.68 -2.30
CA ASN A 36 24.51 -14.32 -3.09
C ASN A 36 23.95 -15.51 -3.88
N LEU A 37 23.09 -16.32 -3.25
CA LEU A 37 22.41 -17.42 -3.95
C LEU A 37 21.46 -16.91 -5.03
N LEU A 38 20.80 -15.78 -4.80
CA LEU A 38 19.97 -15.12 -5.82
C LEU A 38 20.81 -14.66 -7.02
N ALA A 39 21.95 -14.01 -6.77
CA ALA A 39 22.87 -13.60 -7.81
C ALA A 39 23.35 -14.81 -8.62
N ASP A 40 23.78 -15.88 -7.97
CA ASP A 40 24.25 -17.10 -8.62
C ASP A 40 23.15 -17.73 -9.50
N GLN A 41 21.91 -17.80 -9.00
CA GLN A 41 20.78 -18.33 -9.75
C GLN A 41 20.45 -17.49 -11.01
N LEU A 42 20.75 -16.20 -10.98
CA LEU A 42 20.58 -15.28 -12.11
C LEU A 42 21.83 -15.13 -12.98
N SER A 43 22.80 -16.05 -12.82
CA SER A 43 24.09 -16.04 -13.54
C SER A 43 24.94 -14.79 -13.26
N SER A 44 24.91 -14.32 -12.01
CA SER A 44 25.71 -13.21 -11.46
C SER A 44 25.72 -11.96 -12.35
N PRO A 45 24.55 -11.35 -12.63
CA PRO A 45 24.47 -10.14 -13.45
C PRO A 45 25.19 -8.97 -12.76
N SER A 46 25.49 -7.91 -13.50
CA SER A 46 26.16 -6.72 -12.92
C SER A 46 25.30 -6.04 -11.85
N ARG A 47 23.98 -6.09 -11.98
CA ARG A 47 23.01 -5.51 -11.04
C ARG A 47 21.72 -6.34 -10.92
N ILE A 48 21.02 -6.23 -9.80
CA ILE A 48 19.67 -6.76 -9.55
C ILE A 48 18.86 -5.69 -8.80
N GLY A 49 17.66 -5.38 -9.31
CA GLY A 49 16.68 -4.57 -8.59
C GLY A 49 15.78 -5.44 -7.73
N LEU A 50 15.67 -5.12 -6.44
CA LEU A 50 14.77 -5.79 -5.51
C LEU A 50 13.54 -4.91 -5.30
N LEU A 51 12.37 -5.46 -5.58
CA LEU A 51 11.11 -4.80 -5.26
C LEU A 51 10.79 -4.93 -3.76
N PRO A 52 9.90 -4.06 -3.22
CA PRO A 52 9.37 -4.23 -1.88
C PRO A 52 8.88 -5.66 -1.62
N PRO A 53 9.26 -6.29 -0.51
CA PRO A 53 8.77 -7.63 -0.20
C PRO A 53 7.24 -7.69 -0.11
N PHE A 54 6.63 -8.67 -0.77
CA PHE A 54 5.23 -8.99 -0.54
C PHE A 54 5.12 -9.64 0.86
N PRO A 55 4.33 -9.09 1.81
CA PRO A 55 4.51 -9.42 3.23
C PRO A 55 3.84 -10.73 3.68
N PHE A 56 2.71 -11.12 3.08
CA PHE A 56 1.96 -12.34 3.42
C PHE A 56 1.02 -12.76 2.28
N GLY A 57 0.37 -13.92 2.35
CA GLY A 57 -0.67 -14.37 1.40
C GLY A 57 -0.34 -15.71 0.73
N TRP A 58 0.92 -16.09 0.65
CA TRP A 58 1.34 -17.41 0.15
C TRP A 58 1.30 -18.47 1.24
N ARG A 59 1.27 -19.74 0.84
CA ARG A 59 1.34 -20.88 1.76
C ARG A 59 2.62 -20.82 2.61
N GLY A 60 2.48 -20.87 3.94
CA GLY A 60 3.57 -20.75 4.89
C GLY A 60 3.93 -19.32 5.26
N SER A 61 3.15 -18.30 4.89
CA SER A 61 3.38 -16.92 5.32
C SER A 61 2.77 -16.59 6.71
N GLY A 62 1.99 -17.51 7.29
CA GLY A 62 1.26 -17.31 8.56
C GLY A 62 -0.10 -16.61 8.41
N LEU A 63 -0.37 -15.97 7.26
CA LEU A 63 -1.66 -15.40 6.87
C LEU A 63 -1.87 -15.70 5.38
N GLU A 64 -2.32 -16.92 5.12
CA GLU A 64 -2.45 -17.48 3.78
C GLU A 64 -3.81 -17.11 3.18
N VAL A 65 -3.85 -16.85 1.87
CA VAL A 65 -5.10 -16.70 1.11
C VAL A 65 -5.17 -17.79 0.03
N PRO A 66 -6.34 -18.05 -0.57
CA PRO A 66 -6.44 -19.02 -1.66
C PRO A 66 -5.45 -18.73 -2.78
N GLU A 67 -4.68 -19.75 -3.18
CA GLU A 67 -3.59 -19.62 -4.17
C GLU A 67 -3.98 -18.92 -5.48
N PRO A 68 -5.16 -19.19 -6.10
CA PRO A 68 -5.55 -18.48 -7.32
C PRO A 68 -5.69 -16.96 -7.12
N ILE A 69 -6.20 -16.52 -5.96
CA ILE A 69 -6.35 -15.11 -5.63
C ILE A 69 -4.96 -14.47 -5.46
N PHE A 70 -4.09 -15.14 -4.69
CA PHE A 70 -2.73 -14.69 -4.46
C PHE A 70 -1.93 -14.56 -5.77
N PHE A 71 -1.96 -15.60 -6.61
CA PHE A 71 -1.17 -15.61 -7.84
C PHE A 71 -1.69 -14.66 -8.91
N GLN A 72 -2.99 -14.37 -8.94
CA GLN A 72 -3.50 -13.31 -9.81
C GLN A 72 -2.93 -11.94 -9.42
N TYR A 73 -2.88 -11.64 -8.11
CA TYR A 73 -2.29 -10.40 -7.60
C TYR A 73 -0.81 -10.30 -8.01
N ILE A 74 -0.03 -11.35 -7.75
CA ILE A 74 1.40 -11.39 -8.10
C ILE A 74 1.59 -11.26 -9.61
N SER A 75 0.79 -11.94 -10.43
CA SER A 75 0.89 -11.84 -11.89
C SER A 75 0.73 -10.40 -12.36
N ASN A 76 -0.29 -9.70 -11.88
CA ASN A 76 -0.55 -8.31 -12.26
C ASN A 76 0.64 -7.39 -11.92
N LEU A 77 1.28 -7.59 -10.77
CA LEU A 77 2.49 -6.86 -10.40
C LEU A 77 3.67 -7.15 -11.33
N LEU A 78 3.91 -8.43 -11.67
CA LEU A 78 4.98 -8.78 -12.61
C LEU A 78 4.69 -8.25 -14.02
N ASP A 79 3.41 -8.22 -14.42
CA ASP A 79 2.98 -7.66 -15.70
C ASP A 79 3.22 -6.14 -15.77
N SER A 80 3.05 -5.39 -14.67
CA SER A 80 3.48 -3.98 -14.59
C SER A 80 4.92 -3.77 -15.03
N LEU A 81 5.86 -4.59 -14.54
CA LEU A 81 7.27 -4.47 -14.94
C LEU A 81 7.49 -4.86 -16.41
N ARG A 82 6.74 -5.85 -16.93
CA ARG A 82 6.85 -6.26 -18.33
C ARG A 82 6.29 -5.21 -19.27
N ASP A 83 5.23 -4.54 -18.86
CA ASP A 83 4.60 -3.45 -19.60
C ASP A 83 5.52 -2.22 -19.67
N ASP A 84 6.33 -1.99 -18.62
CA ASP A 84 7.46 -1.06 -18.64
C ASP A 84 8.65 -1.54 -19.50
N GLY A 85 8.50 -2.68 -20.19
CA GLY A 85 9.47 -3.23 -21.13
C GLY A 85 10.56 -4.10 -20.52
N PHE A 86 10.54 -4.40 -19.22
CA PHE A 86 11.56 -5.25 -18.60
C PHE A 86 11.42 -6.71 -19.03
N SER A 87 12.51 -7.27 -19.57
CA SER A 87 12.56 -8.65 -20.09
C SER A 87 12.90 -9.70 -19.03
N ARG A 88 13.45 -9.29 -17.88
CA ARG A 88 13.95 -10.16 -16.81
C ARG A 88 13.23 -9.88 -15.50
N VAL A 89 11.99 -10.33 -15.43
CA VAL A 89 11.09 -10.11 -14.29
C VAL A 89 10.85 -11.43 -13.56
N TYR A 90 11.09 -11.44 -12.25
CA TYR A 90 11.00 -12.64 -11.41
C TYR A 90 10.23 -12.40 -10.12
N CYS A 91 9.53 -13.42 -9.65
CA CYS A 91 9.04 -13.56 -8.30
C CYS A 91 9.93 -14.58 -7.58
N LEU A 92 10.50 -14.17 -6.43
CA LEU A 92 11.35 -14.99 -5.59
C LEU A 92 10.53 -15.57 -4.43
N THR A 93 10.46 -16.89 -4.38
CA THR A 93 9.61 -17.61 -3.43
C THR A 93 10.44 -18.45 -2.44
N PRO A 94 9.90 -18.75 -1.25
CA PRO A 94 10.46 -19.81 -0.43
C PRO A 94 10.37 -21.17 -1.14
N GLN A 95 11.32 -22.06 -0.88
CA GLN A 95 11.23 -23.45 -1.32
C GLN A 95 10.00 -24.15 -0.74
N GLY A 96 9.26 -24.88 -1.59
CA GLY A 96 8.13 -25.73 -1.19
C GLY A 96 6.75 -25.19 -1.59
N LEU A 97 6.67 -24.02 -2.23
CA LEU A 97 5.49 -23.61 -2.97
C LEU A 97 5.41 -24.41 -4.28
N ASP A 98 4.24 -24.98 -4.58
CA ASP A 98 4.02 -25.77 -5.79
C ASP A 98 3.96 -24.85 -7.03
N PRO A 99 4.90 -24.98 -7.99
CA PRO A 99 4.89 -24.19 -9.21
C PRO A 99 3.64 -24.44 -10.08
N GLN A 100 2.93 -25.57 -9.92
CA GLN A 100 1.77 -25.91 -10.75
C GLN A 100 0.59 -24.95 -10.53
N SER A 101 0.40 -24.44 -9.30
CA SER A 101 -0.62 -23.43 -9.02
C SER A 101 -0.31 -22.09 -9.71
N PHE A 102 0.98 -21.79 -9.93
CA PHE A 102 1.46 -20.61 -10.66
C PHE A 102 1.34 -20.76 -12.18
N SER A 103 1.58 -21.98 -12.67
CA SER A 103 1.66 -22.35 -14.09
C SER A 103 0.36 -22.15 -14.88
N LYS A 104 -0.78 -22.09 -14.18
CA LYS A 104 -2.09 -21.87 -14.80
C LYS A 104 -2.38 -20.39 -15.09
N ILE A 105 -1.62 -19.47 -14.52
CA ILE A 105 -1.91 -18.02 -14.53
C ILE A 105 -0.79 -17.20 -15.17
N SER A 106 0.46 -17.70 -15.24
CA SER A 106 1.57 -16.98 -15.90
C SER A 106 2.62 -17.89 -16.54
N ASN A 107 3.46 -17.31 -17.41
CA ASN A 107 4.63 -17.98 -18.00
C ASN A 107 5.58 -18.46 -16.89
N LEU A 108 5.83 -19.77 -16.85
CA LEU A 108 6.66 -20.51 -15.87
C LEU A 108 8.08 -19.96 -15.63
N TYR A 109 8.59 -19.06 -16.48
CA TYR A 109 9.97 -18.57 -16.46
C TYR A 109 10.26 -17.48 -15.42
N SER A 110 9.23 -16.96 -14.75
CA SER A 110 9.37 -15.87 -13.79
C SER A 110 9.46 -16.31 -12.33
N LEU A 111 9.60 -17.60 -12.02
CA LEU A 111 9.74 -18.06 -10.64
C LEU A 111 11.18 -18.43 -10.29
N LEU A 112 11.69 -17.85 -9.21
CA LEU A 112 12.92 -18.23 -8.54
C LEU A 112 12.58 -18.82 -7.18
N SER A 113 13.25 -19.91 -6.81
CA SER A 113 13.04 -20.54 -5.50
C SER A 113 14.37 -20.73 -4.80
N LEU A 114 14.51 -20.10 -3.63
CA LEU A 114 15.70 -20.19 -2.80
C LEU A 114 15.36 -20.76 -1.42
N PRO A 115 16.35 -21.39 -0.74
CA PRO A 115 16.20 -21.70 0.68
C PRO A 115 15.89 -20.41 1.43
N HIS A 116 14.78 -20.40 2.16
CA HIS A 116 14.38 -19.28 3.00
C HIS A 116 14.58 -19.64 4.46
N SER A 117 15.16 -18.73 5.24
CA SER A 117 15.46 -18.94 6.66
C SER A 117 14.21 -19.16 7.53
N THR A 118 13.00 -18.87 7.02
CA THR A 118 11.73 -19.21 7.68
C THR A 118 11.44 -20.71 7.76
N ARG A 119 12.25 -21.58 7.13
CA ARG A 119 12.24 -23.02 7.47
C ARG A 119 12.83 -23.31 8.86
N ASN A 120 13.58 -22.36 9.46
CA ASN A 120 14.30 -22.54 10.72
C ASN A 120 13.83 -21.63 11.87
N TYR A 121 12.88 -20.71 11.64
CA TYR A 121 12.29 -19.87 12.69
C TYR A 121 10.76 -19.94 12.62
N PRO A 122 10.06 -19.99 13.77
CA PRO A 122 8.61 -19.87 13.77
C PRO A 122 8.22 -18.56 13.09
N ILE A 123 7.49 -18.67 11.99
CA ILE A 123 6.86 -17.55 11.27
C ILE A 123 6.12 -16.71 12.32
N PRO A 124 6.17 -15.36 12.28
CA PRO A 124 5.35 -14.56 13.16
C PRO A 124 3.89 -14.99 12.96
N HIS A 125 3.25 -15.49 14.01
CA HIS A 125 1.83 -15.79 13.97
C HIS A 125 1.08 -14.46 13.79
N PHE A 126 0.64 -14.16 12.57
CA PHE A 126 -0.13 -12.95 12.26
C PHE A 126 -1.55 -13.09 12.75
N PRO A 127 -2.14 -12.01 13.25
CA PRO A 127 -1.98 -11.66 14.68
C PRO A 127 -2.21 -12.88 15.62
N PRO A 128 -1.52 -12.98 16.77
CA PRO A 128 -1.77 -14.06 17.71
C PRO A 128 -3.14 -13.92 18.38
N ASP A 129 -3.70 -15.03 18.88
CA ASP A 129 -5.05 -15.05 19.48
C ASP A 129 -5.22 -14.09 20.69
N SER A 130 -4.11 -13.71 21.34
CA SER A 130 -4.10 -12.70 22.41
C SER A 130 -4.49 -11.30 21.95
N GLU A 131 -4.45 -11.03 20.64
CA GLU A 131 -4.80 -9.74 20.06
C GLU A 131 -6.29 -9.64 19.68
N ARG A 132 -7.07 -10.72 19.88
CA ARG A 132 -8.52 -10.69 19.62
C ARG A 132 -9.19 -9.59 20.45
N GLY A 133 -10.20 -8.98 19.86
CA GLY A 133 -10.90 -7.83 20.45
C GLY A 133 -10.24 -6.48 20.17
N LYS A 134 -8.99 -6.43 19.68
CA LYS A 134 -8.36 -5.20 19.17
C LYS A 134 -8.83 -4.90 17.75
N VAL A 135 -8.64 -3.65 17.31
CA VAL A 135 -8.76 -3.28 15.89
C VAL A 135 -7.51 -3.75 15.16
N ILE A 136 -7.68 -4.60 14.16
CA ILE A 136 -6.60 -4.99 13.27
C ILE A 136 -6.45 -3.92 12.19
N LEU A 137 -5.34 -3.19 12.27
CA LEU A 137 -4.96 -2.20 11.27
C LEU A 137 -4.34 -2.92 10.08
N LEU A 138 -4.85 -2.62 8.89
CA LEU A 138 -4.41 -3.15 7.61
C LEU A 138 -3.82 -1.97 6.82
N PRO A 139 -2.54 -1.60 7.03
CA PRO A 139 -1.90 -0.52 6.29
C PRO A 139 -1.58 -0.94 4.85
N ILE A 140 -2.04 -0.12 3.90
CA ILE A 140 -1.95 -0.40 2.46
C ILE A 140 -1.37 0.83 1.77
N GLY A 141 -0.10 0.76 1.42
CA GLY A 141 0.58 1.76 0.64
C GLY A 141 0.47 1.47 -0.85
N HIS A 142 1.50 1.90 -1.57
CA HIS A 142 1.67 1.66 -2.98
C HIS A 142 3.14 1.84 -3.38
N THR A 143 3.46 1.38 -4.60
CA THR A 143 4.74 1.60 -5.27
C THR A 143 4.43 2.33 -6.57
N GLU A 144 4.56 3.66 -6.58
CA GLU A 144 4.22 4.50 -7.73
C GLU A 144 5.06 5.75 -7.90
N GLN A 145 5.11 6.23 -9.14
CA GLN A 145 5.76 7.49 -9.50
C GLN A 145 5.33 8.63 -8.57
N HIS A 146 6.27 9.48 -8.14
CA HIS A 146 5.98 10.69 -7.35
C HIS A 146 6.83 11.86 -7.86
N GLY A 147 6.70 12.17 -9.15
CA GLY A 147 7.54 13.20 -9.76
C GLY A 147 9.03 12.81 -9.81
N TYR A 148 9.88 13.78 -10.13
CA TYR A 148 11.32 13.59 -10.22
C TYR A 148 12.05 13.67 -8.88
N HIS A 149 11.37 14.07 -7.80
CA HIS A 149 12.02 14.36 -6.52
C HIS A 149 11.75 13.36 -5.40
N LEU A 150 10.79 12.45 -5.57
CA LEU A 150 10.42 11.48 -4.54
C LEU A 150 10.53 10.02 -5.03
N PRO A 151 10.80 9.09 -4.10
CA PRO A 151 10.94 7.67 -4.41
C PRO A 151 9.57 7.05 -4.71
N LEU A 152 9.55 5.85 -5.33
CA LEU A 152 8.29 5.13 -5.57
C LEU A 152 7.58 4.68 -4.28
N SER A 153 8.28 4.66 -3.15
CA SER A 153 7.82 4.12 -1.85
C SER A 153 7.04 5.11 -0.98
N VAL A 154 6.73 6.32 -1.45
CA VAL A 154 6.09 7.41 -0.68
C VAL A 154 4.89 6.93 0.13
N ASP A 155 3.88 6.38 -0.52
CA ASP A 155 2.62 5.94 0.10
C ASP A 155 2.86 4.88 1.18
N THR A 156 3.79 3.96 0.90
CA THR A 156 4.16 2.87 1.79
C THR A 156 4.87 3.39 3.04
N ILE A 157 5.84 4.30 2.88
CA ILE A 157 6.58 4.91 4.00
C ILE A 157 5.63 5.68 4.91
N ILE A 158 4.73 6.48 4.33
CA ILE A 158 3.80 7.31 5.10
C ILE A 158 2.84 6.44 5.91
N ILE A 159 2.15 5.50 5.26
CA ILE A 159 1.10 4.73 5.93
C ILE A 159 1.65 3.74 6.96
N ASP A 160 2.86 3.22 6.74
CA ASP A 160 3.57 2.40 7.72
C ASP A 160 3.94 3.20 8.97
N ALA A 161 4.48 4.42 8.80
CA ALA A 161 4.80 5.31 9.92
C ALA A 161 3.55 5.66 10.74
N ILE A 162 2.43 5.93 10.07
CA ILE A 162 1.15 6.24 10.72
C ILE A 162 0.61 5.03 11.47
N ALA A 163 0.57 3.85 10.85
CA ALA A 163 0.09 2.64 11.51
C ALA A 163 0.94 2.26 12.74
N LYS A 164 2.26 2.35 12.63
CA LYS A 164 3.18 2.15 13.77
C LYS A 164 2.94 3.18 14.88
N GLY A 165 2.78 4.45 14.51
CA GLY A 165 2.46 5.52 15.45
C GLY A 165 1.12 5.31 16.16
N THR A 166 0.09 4.84 15.46
CA THR A 166 -1.22 4.52 16.04
C THR A 166 -1.12 3.37 17.03
N VAL A 167 -0.46 2.26 16.67
CA VAL A 167 -0.25 1.13 17.58
C VAL A 167 0.54 1.54 18.81
N ALA A 168 1.56 2.40 18.66
CA ALA A 168 2.34 2.90 19.79
C ALA A 168 1.49 3.71 20.79
N LYS A 169 0.46 4.45 20.33
CA LYS A 169 -0.43 5.24 21.20
C LYS A 169 -1.55 4.43 21.83
N VAL A 170 -2.08 3.42 21.13
CA VAL A 170 -3.16 2.56 21.64
C VAL A 170 -2.84 1.06 21.51
N PRO A 171 -1.74 0.58 22.14
CA PRO A 171 -1.23 -0.78 21.96
C PRO A 171 -2.15 -1.86 22.55
N THR A 172 -3.00 -1.49 23.51
CA THR A 172 -4.00 -2.40 24.09
C THR A 172 -5.26 -2.51 23.26
N ARG A 173 -5.46 -1.61 22.28
CA ARG A 173 -6.70 -1.49 21.50
C ARG A 173 -6.53 -1.73 20.00
N SER A 174 -5.29 -1.74 19.51
CA SER A 174 -4.98 -1.96 18.10
C SER A 174 -3.77 -2.88 17.90
N TYR A 175 -3.72 -3.52 16.74
CA TYR A 175 -2.57 -4.29 16.26
C TYR A 175 -2.45 -4.08 14.75
N ALA A 176 -1.25 -3.77 14.25
CA ALA A 176 -1.03 -3.58 12.81
C ALA A 176 -0.45 -4.84 12.16
N LEU A 177 -1.01 -5.23 11.01
CA LEU A 177 -0.29 -6.11 10.08
C LEU A 177 0.89 -5.34 9.44
N PRO A 178 1.87 -6.05 8.86
CA PRO A 178 2.88 -5.42 8.03
C PRO A 178 2.22 -4.63 6.89
N VAL A 179 2.81 -3.48 6.56
CA VAL A 179 2.34 -2.66 5.42
C VAL A 179 2.39 -3.46 4.13
N MET A 180 1.30 -3.38 3.36
CA MET A 180 1.25 -3.88 1.99
C MET A 180 1.76 -2.78 1.05
N PRO A 181 2.89 -2.96 0.34
CA PRO A 181 3.47 -1.91 -0.52
C PRO A 181 2.84 -1.86 -1.93
N TYR A 182 1.77 -2.61 -2.15
CA TYR A 182 1.12 -2.77 -3.44
C TYR A 182 -0.37 -2.53 -3.32
N GLY A 183 -0.93 -1.79 -4.28
CA GLY A 183 -2.31 -1.35 -4.29
C GLY A 183 -2.83 -1.27 -5.73
N VAL A 184 -3.81 -0.40 -5.97
CA VAL A 184 -4.40 -0.21 -7.29
C VAL A 184 -4.09 1.19 -7.80
N SER A 185 -3.38 1.27 -8.93
CA SER A 185 -3.20 2.51 -9.69
C SER A 185 -3.68 2.31 -11.13
N THR A 186 -4.59 3.18 -11.56
CA THR A 186 -5.20 3.17 -12.89
C THR A 186 -4.49 4.08 -13.90
N HIS A 187 -3.54 4.90 -13.45
CA HIS A 187 -2.80 5.87 -14.28
C HIS A 187 -1.41 5.39 -14.71
N ARG A 188 -1.10 4.10 -14.51
CA ARG A 188 0.23 3.52 -14.71
C ARG A 188 0.85 3.70 -16.11
N SER A 189 0.04 3.90 -17.15
CA SER A 189 0.55 3.95 -18.53
C SER A 189 1.29 5.26 -18.85
N SER A 190 1.12 6.29 -18.03
CA SER A 190 1.69 7.61 -18.29
C SER A 190 3.15 7.71 -17.83
N PHE A 191 3.56 6.95 -16.80
CA PHE A 191 4.91 7.03 -16.21
C PHE A 191 5.40 5.65 -15.76
N ALA A 192 6.70 5.39 -15.92
CA ALA A 192 7.31 4.11 -15.54
C ALA A 192 7.31 3.90 -14.01
N GLY A 193 7.49 2.67 -13.56
CA GLY A 193 7.72 2.37 -12.14
C GLY A 193 6.49 2.03 -11.34
N THR A 194 5.30 2.43 -11.80
CA THR A 194 4.04 2.23 -11.06
C THR A 194 3.55 0.78 -11.14
N MET A 195 3.42 0.16 -9.97
CA MET A 195 2.99 -1.23 -9.80
C MET A 195 1.47 -1.30 -9.65
N ASN A 196 0.78 -2.18 -10.38
CA ASN A 196 -0.68 -2.30 -10.26
C ASN A 196 -1.10 -3.72 -9.90
N ALA A 197 -1.78 -3.87 -8.77
CA ALA A 197 -2.39 -5.14 -8.36
C ALA A 197 -3.60 -5.53 -9.22
N GLY A 198 -4.23 -4.58 -9.89
CA GLY A 198 -5.52 -4.74 -10.57
C GLY A 198 -6.69 -4.79 -9.59
N GLY A 199 -7.71 -3.93 -9.82
CA GLY A 199 -8.80 -3.71 -8.86
C GLY A 199 -9.49 -4.96 -8.34
N ARG A 200 -9.85 -5.91 -9.21
CA ARG A 200 -10.51 -7.16 -8.79
C ARG A 200 -9.61 -8.05 -7.94
N ALA A 201 -8.36 -8.25 -8.36
CA ALA A 201 -7.42 -9.07 -7.61
C ALA A 201 -7.08 -8.45 -6.25
N PHE A 202 -7.01 -7.12 -6.19
CA PHE A 202 -6.87 -6.37 -4.94
C PHE A 202 -8.06 -6.59 -4.00
N GLU A 203 -9.29 -6.44 -4.48
CA GLU A 203 -10.51 -6.67 -3.70
C GLU A 203 -10.59 -8.13 -3.21
N ASP A 204 -10.39 -9.10 -4.10
CA ASP A 204 -10.43 -10.52 -3.77
C ASP A 204 -9.38 -10.91 -2.72
N PHE A 205 -8.16 -10.36 -2.84
CA PHE A 205 -7.09 -10.60 -1.89
C PHE A 205 -7.42 -10.09 -0.50
N TRP A 206 -7.85 -8.83 -0.36
CA TRP A 206 -8.17 -8.26 0.94
C TRP A 206 -9.42 -8.87 1.56
N LEU A 207 -10.40 -9.26 0.75
CA LEU A 207 -11.53 -10.04 1.25
C LEU A 207 -11.08 -11.41 1.77
N ALA A 208 -10.18 -12.10 1.07
CA ALA A 208 -9.64 -13.37 1.55
C ALA A 208 -8.81 -13.21 2.84
N VAL A 209 -8.04 -12.13 2.98
CA VAL A 209 -7.34 -11.79 4.23
C VAL A 209 -8.34 -11.62 5.38
N ILE A 210 -9.40 -10.85 5.16
CA ILE A 210 -10.45 -10.65 6.17
C ILE A 210 -11.17 -11.98 6.48
N ASP A 211 -11.46 -12.80 5.47
CA ASP A 211 -12.10 -14.12 5.65
C ASP A 211 -11.27 -15.01 6.60
N VAL A 212 -9.94 -15.04 6.43
CA VAL A 212 -9.04 -15.81 7.30
C VAL A 212 -9.00 -15.23 8.73
N LEU A 213 -8.90 -13.91 8.87
CA LEU A 213 -8.85 -13.27 10.20
C LEU A 213 -10.20 -13.41 10.93
N ALA A 214 -11.31 -13.23 10.25
CA ALA A 214 -12.66 -13.40 10.79
C ALA A 214 -12.91 -14.85 11.22
N GLY A 215 -12.48 -15.83 10.40
CA GLY A 215 -12.53 -17.25 10.76
C GLY A 215 -11.70 -17.60 12.01
N ARG A 216 -10.69 -16.79 12.33
CA ARG A 216 -9.87 -16.89 13.56
C ARG A 216 -10.40 -16.08 14.73
N GLY A 217 -11.57 -15.44 14.60
CA GLY A 217 -12.24 -14.71 15.69
C GLY A 217 -11.82 -13.25 15.85
N PHE A 218 -11.12 -12.66 14.88
CA PHE A 218 -10.94 -11.21 14.81
C PHE A 218 -12.19 -10.56 14.21
N ASP A 219 -12.62 -9.43 14.77
CA ASP A 219 -13.95 -8.88 14.53
C ASP A 219 -13.94 -7.36 14.25
N ARG A 220 -12.79 -6.70 14.30
CA ARG A 220 -12.63 -5.27 14.04
C ARG A 220 -11.48 -5.06 13.07
N PHE A 221 -11.75 -4.51 11.90
CA PHE A 221 -10.76 -4.28 10.84
C PHE A 221 -10.77 -2.82 10.41
N TYR A 222 -9.58 -2.25 10.28
CA TYR A 222 -9.40 -0.92 9.71
C TYR A 222 -8.43 -0.98 8.53
N LEU A 223 -8.98 -0.88 7.32
CA LEU A 223 -8.18 -0.71 6.10
C LEU A 223 -7.72 0.75 6.04
N MET A 224 -6.40 0.94 6.10
CA MET A 224 -5.77 2.25 6.12
C MET A 224 -5.09 2.49 4.79
N SER A 225 -5.65 3.40 3.99
CA SER A 225 -5.05 3.76 2.70
C SER A 225 -3.92 4.77 2.86
N GLY A 226 -2.77 4.45 2.28
CA GLY A 226 -1.68 5.36 1.98
C GLY A 226 -1.76 5.98 0.59
N HIS A 227 -2.63 5.47 -0.27
CA HIS A 227 -2.69 5.80 -1.70
C HIS A 227 -4.13 6.15 -2.13
N GLY A 228 -4.31 7.23 -2.89
CA GLY A 228 -5.63 7.69 -3.33
C GLY A 228 -6.40 6.63 -4.14
N GLY A 229 -5.74 5.98 -5.10
CA GLY A 229 -6.34 5.01 -6.02
C GLY A 229 -6.89 3.74 -5.36
N ASN A 230 -6.47 3.42 -4.14
CA ASN A 230 -7.04 2.29 -3.38
C ASN A 230 -8.48 2.56 -2.92
N THR A 231 -8.87 3.83 -2.74
CA THR A 231 -10.00 4.21 -1.89
C THR A 231 -11.33 3.61 -2.32
N SER A 232 -11.65 3.67 -3.61
CA SER A 232 -12.90 3.13 -4.15
C SER A 232 -13.00 1.61 -3.95
N PHE A 233 -11.89 0.90 -4.11
CA PHE A 233 -11.79 -0.55 -3.89
C PHE A 233 -11.89 -0.91 -2.40
N LEU A 234 -11.29 -0.11 -1.52
CA LEU A 234 -11.42 -0.30 -0.06
C LEU A 234 -12.87 -0.15 0.42
N VAL A 235 -13.62 0.80 -0.16
CA VAL A 235 -15.06 0.95 0.11
C VAL A 235 -15.83 -0.30 -0.31
N ASN A 236 -15.50 -0.91 -1.44
CA ASN A 236 -16.11 -2.17 -1.88
C ASN A 236 -15.76 -3.32 -0.93
N ILE A 237 -14.49 -3.45 -0.53
CA ILE A 237 -14.02 -4.46 0.42
C ILE A 237 -14.79 -4.35 1.75
N VAL A 238 -14.94 -3.15 2.31
CA VAL A 238 -15.67 -2.93 3.56
C VAL A 238 -17.12 -3.42 3.46
N LYS A 239 -17.80 -3.12 2.35
CA LYS A 239 -19.19 -3.56 2.12
C LYS A 239 -19.30 -5.07 2.04
N TYR A 240 -18.50 -5.71 1.16
CA TYR A 240 -18.54 -7.16 0.97
C TYR A 240 -18.10 -7.92 2.23
N ALA A 241 -17.08 -7.45 2.95
CA ALA A 241 -16.65 -8.06 4.20
C ALA A 241 -17.75 -8.02 5.27
N GLY A 242 -18.45 -6.88 5.40
CA GLY A 242 -19.59 -6.74 6.32
C GLY A 242 -20.78 -7.63 5.98
N GLU A 243 -21.01 -7.90 4.69
CA GLU A 243 -22.02 -8.85 4.23
C GLU A 243 -21.62 -10.31 4.48
N ARG A 244 -20.36 -10.69 4.17
CA ARG A 244 -19.82 -12.05 4.38
C ARG A 244 -19.76 -12.41 5.86
N HIS A 245 -19.41 -11.47 6.72
CA HIS A 245 -19.22 -11.70 8.16
C HIS A 245 -20.07 -10.75 9.00
N ARG A 246 -21.33 -11.12 9.23
CA ARG A 246 -22.33 -10.26 9.92
C ARG A 246 -21.94 -9.77 11.33
N ARG A 247 -20.90 -10.33 11.94
CA ARG A 247 -20.43 -10.00 13.30
C ARG A 247 -19.19 -9.12 13.34
N ILE A 248 -18.55 -8.84 12.20
CA ILE A 248 -17.38 -7.96 12.18
C ILE A 248 -17.81 -6.50 12.08
N PHE A 249 -16.89 -5.60 12.40
CA PHE A 249 -16.92 -4.20 12.00
C PHE A 249 -15.69 -3.95 11.11
N CYS A 250 -15.94 -3.68 9.84
CA CYS A 250 -14.91 -3.36 8.86
C CYS A 250 -15.05 -1.88 8.48
N ALA A 251 -13.95 -1.14 8.44
CA ALA A 251 -13.96 0.29 8.14
C ALA A 251 -12.76 0.68 7.27
N THR A 252 -12.91 1.80 6.56
CA THR A 252 -11.85 2.52 5.87
C THR A 252 -12.10 4.02 6.02
N ALA A 253 -11.07 4.82 5.81
CA ALA A 253 -11.19 6.25 5.56
C ALA A 253 -10.80 6.52 4.10
N TRP A 254 -10.98 7.76 3.62
CA TRP A 254 -10.52 8.14 2.29
C TRP A 254 -8.98 8.07 2.22
N LEU A 255 -8.29 8.87 3.05
CA LEU A 255 -6.83 8.85 3.14
C LEU A 255 -6.37 9.09 4.59
N HIS A 256 -5.05 9.15 4.81
CA HIS A 256 -4.47 9.20 6.14
C HIS A 256 -4.69 10.51 6.90
N THR A 257 -5.10 11.59 6.24
CA THR A 257 -5.41 12.90 6.84
C THR A 257 -6.73 13.50 6.37
N SER A 258 -7.67 12.64 5.95
CA SER A 258 -8.97 13.07 5.41
C SER A 258 -10.06 13.20 6.47
N GLY A 259 -9.80 12.84 7.73
CA GLY A 259 -10.77 12.93 8.81
C GLY A 259 -10.77 14.31 9.48
N ARG A 260 -11.53 14.40 10.58
CA ARG A 260 -11.76 15.66 11.30
C ARG A 260 -10.47 16.28 11.83
N VAL A 261 -9.58 15.48 12.41
CA VAL A 261 -8.33 15.97 13.03
C VAL A 261 -7.37 16.47 11.96
N GLY A 262 -7.15 15.68 10.90
CA GLY A 262 -6.31 16.06 9.77
C GLY A 262 -6.82 17.30 9.06
N ALA A 263 -8.11 17.36 8.76
CA ALA A 263 -8.75 18.49 8.08
C ALA A 263 -8.68 19.81 8.86
N GLU A 264 -8.63 19.76 10.20
CA GLU A 264 -8.43 20.95 11.03
C GLU A 264 -6.96 21.42 11.09
N VAL A 265 -5.99 20.51 10.94
CA VAL A 265 -4.56 20.80 11.09
C VAL A 265 -3.90 21.17 9.77
N LEU A 266 -4.24 20.48 8.68
CA LEU A 266 -3.64 20.67 7.35
C LEU A 266 -3.63 22.14 6.90
N PRO A 267 -4.76 22.87 6.90
CA PRO A 267 -4.81 24.25 6.40
C PRO A 267 -3.98 25.24 7.20
N LYS A 268 -3.64 24.93 8.46
CA LYS A 268 -2.87 25.83 9.34
C LYS A 268 -1.41 25.97 8.90
N TYR A 269 -0.88 24.95 8.26
CA TYR A 269 0.54 24.87 7.86
C TYR A 269 0.74 24.81 6.34
N ARG A 270 -0.34 24.58 5.59
CA ARG A 270 -0.33 24.62 4.13
C ARG A 270 0.15 25.98 3.66
N THR A 271 1.01 25.99 2.64
CA THR A 271 1.45 27.22 1.97
C THR A 271 1.23 27.21 0.47
N SER A 272 0.97 26.04 -0.12
CA SER A 272 0.58 25.93 -1.52
C SER A 272 -0.89 26.36 -1.73
N PRO A 273 -1.26 26.90 -2.90
CA PRO A 273 -2.67 27.14 -3.24
C PRO A 273 -3.44 25.83 -3.40
N ILE A 274 -4.79 25.88 -3.46
CA ILE A 274 -5.63 24.73 -3.84
C ILE A 274 -5.05 24.10 -5.13
N GLY A 275 -4.88 22.78 -5.12
CA GLY A 275 -4.16 22.04 -6.16
C GLY A 275 -2.73 21.64 -5.82
N GLY A 276 -2.12 22.31 -4.83
CA GLY A 276 -0.76 22.01 -4.42
C GLY A 276 -0.56 20.80 -3.50
N MET A 277 -1.63 20.08 -3.13
CA MET A 277 -1.57 18.92 -2.21
C MET A 277 -2.14 17.62 -2.81
N GLY A 278 -2.19 17.47 -4.13
CA GLY A 278 -2.76 16.28 -4.80
C GLY A 278 -1.83 15.05 -4.80
N HIS A 279 -0.70 15.13 -5.50
CA HIS A 279 0.27 14.05 -5.72
C HIS A 279 1.69 14.58 -5.94
N ALA A 280 2.71 13.88 -5.46
CA ALA A 280 4.10 14.36 -5.36
C ALA A 280 4.18 15.76 -4.72
N CYS A 281 3.29 16.01 -3.77
CA CYS A 281 2.83 17.36 -3.45
C CYS A 281 3.47 17.93 -2.17
N GLU A 282 3.02 19.11 -1.71
CA GLU A 282 3.52 19.72 -0.46
C GLU A 282 3.38 18.75 0.73
N LEU A 283 2.28 17.99 0.79
CA LEU A 283 1.97 17.06 1.87
C LEU A 283 2.95 15.89 1.92
N GLU A 284 3.02 15.13 0.84
CA GLU A 284 3.85 13.92 0.70
C GLU A 284 5.32 14.25 0.81
N THR A 285 5.75 15.29 0.10
CA THR A 285 7.14 15.75 0.16
C THR A 285 7.51 16.15 1.59
N SER A 286 6.61 16.80 2.33
CA SER A 286 6.86 17.16 3.73
C SER A 286 6.99 15.92 4.62
N TYR A 287 6.13 14.91 4.43
CA TYR A 287 6.26 13.64 5.14
C TYR A 287 7.60 12.98 4.88
N LEU A 288 8.02 12.89 3.62
CA LEU A 288 9.26 12.23 3.25
C LEU A 288 10.49 12.99 3.74
N LEU A 289 10.48 14.33 3.69
CA LEU A 289 11.54 15.15 4.31
C LEU A 289 11.66 14.92 5.82
N HIS A 290 10.59 14.52 6.50
CA HIS A 290 10.63 14.15 7.91
C HIS A 290 11.08 12.69 8.14
N LEU A 291 10.58 11.75 7.34
CA LEU A 291 10.73 10.31 7.57
C LEU A 291 11.98 9.72 6.90
N ARG A 292 12.27 10.12 5.66
CA ARG A 292 13.33 9.63 4.78
C ARG A 292 13.89 10.77 3.91
N PRO A 293 14.49 11.82 4.53
CA PRO A 293 15.06 12.93 3.76
C PRO A 293 16.18 12.50 2.81
N ASP A 294 16.81 11.34 3.07
CA ASP A 294 17.83 10.73 2.22
C ASP A 294 17.31 10.27 0.85
N LEU A 295 15.99 10.10 0.69
CA LEU A 295 15.34 9.74 -0.57
C LEU A 295 14.77 10.96 -1.33
N CYS A 296 14.88 12.17 -0.77
CA CYS A 296 14.28 13.36 -1.36
C CYS A 296 15.29 14.13 -2.22
N HIS A 297 15.07 14.18 -3.53
CA HIS A 297 15.87 14.95 -4.49
C HIS A 297 15.25 16.34 -4.70
N MET A 298 15.27 17.18 -3.66
CA MET A 298 14.57 18.48 -3.67
C MET A 298 15.06 19.43 -4.77
N GLU A 299 16.27 19.25 -5.29
CA GLU A 299 16.79 19.96 -6.46
C GLU A 299 16.07 19.61 -7.77
N CYS A 300 15.37 18.47 -7.81
CA CYS A 300 14.59 17.98 -8.95
C CYS A 300 13.10 18.30 -8.84
N VAL A 301 12.66 19.00 -7.78
CA VAL A 301 11.24 19.28 -7.57
C VAL A 301 10.68 20.20 -8.66
N VAL A 302 9.51 19.82 -9.19
CA VAL A 302 8.76 20.61 -10.16
C VAL A 302 7.32 20.70 -9.67
N ASP A 303 6.82 21.92 -9.51
CA ASP A 303 5.43 22.15 -9.13
C ASP A 303 4.55 22.17 -10.39
N GLU A 304 3.56 21.28 -10.44
CA GLU A 304 2.55 21.22 -11.51
C GLU A 304 1.17 21.33 -10.87
N ILE A 305 0.62 22.56 -10.89
CA ILE A 305 -0.66 22.92 -10.24
C ILE A 305 -1.68 23.54 -11.21
N ASP A 306 -1.35 23.63 -12.50
CA ASP A 306 -2.19 24.20 -13.56
C ASP A 306 -2.84 23.10 -14.41
N PHE A 307 -3.37 22.08 -13.73
CA PHE A 307 -4.08 20.96 -14.37
C PHE A 307 -5.49 21.37 -14.80
N VAL A 308 -6.10 20.62 -15.71
CA VAL A 308 -7.44 20.91 -16.23
C VAL A 308 -8.49 20.73 -15.12
N ALA A 309 -8.94 21.84 -14.55
CA ALA A 309 -9.86 21.87 -13.42
C ALA A 309 -11.18 22.60 -13.73
N THR A 310 -12.24 22.21 -13.02
CA THR A 310 -13.53 22.90 -12.98
C THR A 310 -13.99 23.02 -11.52
N PRO A 311 -15.02 23.84 -11.19
CA PRO A 311 -15.50 23.95 -9.81
C PRO A 311 -15.87 22.61 -9.15
N ASP A 312 -16.31 21.63 -9.95
CA ASP A 312 -16.74 20.30 -9.49
C ASP A 312 -15.72 19.18 -9.76
N TYR A 313 -14.55 19.49 -10.32
CA TYR A 313 -13.47 18.52 -10.57
C TYR A 313 -12.11 19.20 -10.46
N TYR A 314 -11.37 18.89 -9.40
CA TYR A 314 -9.99 19.32 -9.19
C TYR A 314 -9.25 18.35 -8.26
N MET A 315 -7.92 18.27 -8.41
CA MET A 315 -7.07 17.49 -7.52
C MET A 315 -6.61 18.35 -6.33
N ASP A 316 -6.60 17.78 -5.14
CA ASP A 316 -5.98 18.34 -3.92
C ASP A 316 -5.86 17.21 -2.88
N TRP A 317 -5.55 17.52 -1.60
CA TRP A 317 -5.34 16.47 -0.57
C TRP A 317 -6.53 15.51 -0.36
N ILE A 318 -7.74 16.00 -0.60
CA ILE A 318 -8.93 15.20 -0.84
C ILE A 318 -9.38 15.58 -2.24
N GLU A 319 -9.52 14.59 -3.12
CA GLU A 319 -10.08 14.81 -4.47
C GLU A 319 -11.37 15.64 -4.36
N GLY A 320 -11.37 16.75 -5.09
CA GLY A 320 -12.27 17.85 -4.83
C GLY A 320 -13.38 17.96 -5.87
N GLY A 321 -14.57 18.33 -5.38
CA GLY A 321 -15.75 18.59 -6.21
C GLY A 321 -16.80 17.48 -6.18
N SER A 322 -17.88 17.65 -6.94
CA SER A 322 -19.00 16.70 -6.98
C SER A 322 -18.93 15.70 -8.13
N LEU A 323 -18.00 15.91 -9.07
CA LEU A 323 -17.78 15.06 -10.23
C LEU A 323 -16.57 14.15 -10.01
N VAL A 324 -16.76 12.85 -10.25
CA VAL A 324 -15.67 11.86 -10.20
C VAL A 324 -15.21 11.58 -11.62
N ALA A 325 -13.93 11.80 -11.90
CA ALA A 325 -13.30 11.50 -13.18
C ALA A 325 -11.85 11.02 -12.97
N ASN A 326 -11.31 10.32 -13.97
CA ASN A 326 -9.92 9.85 -13.97
C ASN A 326 -9.36 9.93 -15.40
N PRO A 327 -8.97 11.13 -15.88
CA PRO A 327 -8.32 11.31 -17.16
C PRO A 327 -6.90 10.72 -17.15
N PRO A 328 -6.28 10.53 -18.33
CA PRO A 328 -4.85 10.23 -18.43
C PRO A 328 -4.01 11.33 -17.75
N TRP A 329 -3.02 10.94 -16.96
CA TRP A 329 -2.22 11.90 -16.19
C TRP A 329 -1.25 12.71 -17.05
N ASP A 330 -0.91 12.18 -18.23
CA ASP A 330 -0.09 12.83 -19.25
C ASP A 330 -0.83 13.94 -20.01
N ASP A 331 -2.14 14.08 -19.82
CA ASP A 331 -2.90 15.25 -20.30
C ASP A 331 -2.69 16.50 -19.41
N ASP A 332 -2.41 16.29 -18.12
CA ASP A 332 -2.32 17.37 -17.12
C ASP A 332 -0.89 17.64 -16.62
N THR A 333 0.00 16.66 -16.70
CA THR A 333 1.33 16.71 -16.06
C THR A 333 2.41 16.17 -16.97
N LYS A 334 3.61 16.79 -16.93
CA LYS A 334 4.80 16.30 -17.65
C LYS A 334 5.70 15.47 -16.76
N THR A 335 5.66 15.73 -15.47
CA THR A 335 6.55 15.11 -14.48
C THR A 335 5.87 14.00 -13.70
N GLY A 336 4.54 13.90 -13.80
CA GLY A 336 3.71 13.04 -12.95
C GLY A 336 3.32 13.67 -11.63
N ALA A 337 3.80 14.87 -11.29
CA ALA A 337 3.35 15.61 -10.12
C ALA A 337 1.97 16.26 -10.36
N TYR A 338 1.05 16.12 -9.40
CA TYR A 338 -0.18 16.93 -9.29
C TYR A 338 -0.11 17.73 -7.99
N GLY A 339 0.84 18.64 -7.88
CA GLY A 339 1.09 19.29 -6.60
C GLY A 339 2.27 20.24 -6.58
N ALA A 340 2.49 20.83 -5.40
CA ALA A 340 3.53 21.82 -5.17
C ALA A 340 4.54 21.33 -4.12
N GLY A 341 5.39 20.37 -4.50
CA GLY A 341 6.41 19.79 -3.63
C GLY A 341 7.42 20.83 -3.11
N SER A 342 7.65 21.93 -3.84
CA SER A 342 8.63 22.96 -3.46
C SER A 342 8.30 23.68 -2.14
N HIS A 343 7.03 23.63 -1.72
CA HIS A 343 6.55 24.23 -0.49
C HIS A 343 6.84 23.38 0.76
N ALA A 344 7.32 22.15 0.58
CA ALA A 344 7.45 21.18 1.64
C ALA A 344 8.56 21.49 2.65
N THR A 345 8.34 21.09 3.90
CA THR A 345 9.39 21.12 4.94
C THR A 345 9.26 19.91 5.87
N ALA A 346 10.39 19.47 6.44
CA ALA A 346 10.39 18.40 7.42
C ALA A 346 9.54 18.73 8.67
N GLU A 347 9.44 20.00 9.06
CA GLU A 347 8.62 20.41 10.20
C GLU A 347 7.12 20.27 9.90
N LYS A 348 6.68 20.62 8.69
CA LYS A 348 5.30 20.34 8.25
C LYS A 348 5.02 18.84 8.27
N GLY A 349 5.97 18.03 7.80
CA GLY A 349 5.87 16.57 7.82
C GLY A 349 5.67 16.02 9.22
N ARG A 350 6.47 16.48 10.19
CA ARG A 350 6.35 16.11 11.60
C ARG A 350 4.98 16.48 12.19
N LEU A 351 4.50 17.68 11.91
CA LEU A 351 3.22 18.20 12.41
C LEU A 351 2.02 17.45 11.82
N TRP A 352 2.01 17.23 10.51
CA TRP A 352 0.95 16.50 9.82
C TRP A 352 0.97 15.01 10.18
N LEU A 353 2.16 14.42 10.41
CA LEU A 353 2.26 13.02 10.84
C LEU A 353 1.67 12.82 12.23
N ALA A 354 1.96 13.73 13.15
CA ALA A 354 1.35 13.71 14.47
C ALA A 354 -0.18 13.80 14.39
N ALA A 355 -0.71 14.68 13.53
CA ALA A 355 -2.15 14.83 13.32
C ALA A 355 -2.78 13.58 12.69
N ALA A 356 -2.13 12.98 11.69
CA ALA A 356 -2.58 11.75 11.07
C ALA A 356 -2.64 10.59 12.07
N ILE A 357 -1.61 10.44 12.91
CA ILE A 357 -1.58 9.42 13.96
C ILE A 357 -2.71 9.63 14.97
N GLU A 358 -2.92 10.86 15.45
CA GLU A 358 -4.01 11.20 16.36
C GLU A 358 -5.39 10.92 15.75
N GLU A 359 -5.57 11.23 14.47
CA GLU A 359 -6.80 10.89 13.75
C GLU A 359 -7.06 9.38 13.73
N LYS A 360 -6.03 8.57 13.49
CA LYS A 360 -6.19 7.11 13.42
C LYS A 360 -6.39 6.50 14.80
N VAL A 361 -5.84 7.10 15.86
CA VAL A 361 -6.18 6.76 17.25
C VAL A 361 -7.66 7.02 17.52
N ASP A 362 -8.18 8.19 17.14
CA ASP A 362 -9.59 8.53 17.27
C ASP A 362 -10.50 7.54 16.50
N HIS A 363 -10.13 7.19 15.26
CA HIS A 363 -10.86 6.18 14.49
C HIS A 363 -10.85 4.81 15.14
N VAL A 364 -9.75 4.38 15.78
CA VAL A 364 -9.70 3.12 16.53
C VAL A 364 -10.72 3.13 17.67
N GLU A 365 -10.81 4.21 18.45
CA GLU A 365 -11.82 4.33 19.51
C GLU A 365 -13.24 4.33 18.96
N GLN A 366 -13.49 5.04 17.85
CA GLN A 366 -14.79 5.04 17.20
C GLN A 366 -15.19 3.65 16.68
N ILE A 367 -14.24 2.89 16.13
CA ILE A 367 -14.47 1.49 15.69
C ILE A 367 -14.88 0.63 16.89
N HIS A 368 -14.18 0.75 18.02
CA HIS A 368 -14.54 0.06 19.26
C HIS A 368 -15.95 0.42 19.72
N GLU A 369 -16.26 1.71 19.79
CA GLU A 369 -17.57 2.21 20.20
C GLU A 369 -18.69 1.71 19.27
N GLN A 370 -18.48 1.78 17.96
CA GLN A 370 -19.44 1.31 16.95
C GLN A 370 -19.68 -0.19 17.05
N HIS A 371 -18.64 -0.98 17.34
CA HIS A 371 -18.75 -2.41 17.57
C HIS A 371 -19.52 -2.72 18.86
N GLU A 372 -19.15 -2.11 19.99
CA GLU A 372 -19.80 -2.31 21.30
C GLU A 372 -21.29 -1.92 21.28
N ARG A 373 -21.63 -0.78 20.66
CA ARG A 373 -23.03 -0.34 20.50
C ARG A 373 -23.85 -1.32 19.66
N ARG A 374 -23.25 -1.95 18.64
CA ARG A 374 -23.92 -2.98 17.81
C ARG A 374 -24.11 -4.28 18.56
N GLU A 375 -23.12 -4.72 19.33
CA GLU A 375 -23.26 -5.89 20.22
C GLU A 375 -24.38 -5.68 21.23
N LYS A 376 -24.45 -4.50 21.88
CA LYS A 376 -25.55 -4.16 22.77
C LYS A 376 -26.93 -4.24 22.08
N ARG A 377 -27.08 -3.64 20.89
CA ARG A 377 -28.32 -3.75 20.11
C ARG A 377 -28.66 -5.20 19.76
N ARG A 378 -27.69 -6.04 19.41
CA ARG A 378 -27.92 -7.46 19.14
C ARG A 378 -28.45 -8.20 20.37
N ASN A 379 -27.92 -7.90 21.55
CA ASN A 379 -28.38 -8.46 22.82
C ASN A 379 -29.79 -7.97 23.20
N GLU A 380 -30.18 -6.77 22.74
CA GLU A 380 -31.55 -6.23 22.86
C GLU A 380 -32.52 -6.79 21.81
N GLY A 381 -32.09 -7.73 20.96
CA GLY A 381 -32.95 -8.38 19.96
C GLY A 381 -33.02 -7.66 18.61
N TYR A 382 -32.08 -6.77 18.29
CA TYR A 382 -31.96 -6.22 16.93
C TYR A 382 -31.21 -7.19 16.01
N GLY A 383 -31.46 -7.09 14.69
CA GLY A 383 -30.76 -7.89 13.70
C GLY A 383 -31.20 -9.36 13.62
N LEU A 384 -32.36 -9.68 14.21
CA LEU A 384 -33.02 -11.00 14.19
C LEU A 384 -33.53 -11.45 12.81
N TRP A 385 -33.12 -10.78 11.74
CA TRP A 385 -33.33 -11.29 10.39
C TRP A 385 -32.55 -12.60 10.26
N ALA A 386 -33.29 -13.70 10.14
CA ALA A 386 -32.87 -15.10 10.33
C ALA A 386 -32.58 -15.52 11.78
N LYS A 387 -33.56 -15.43 12.68
CA LYS A 387 -33.69 -16.45 13.74
C LYS A 387 -34.96 -17.27 13.54
N PRO A 388 -34.90 -18.62 13.51
CA PRO A 388 -33.68 -19.44 13.41
C PRO A 388 -33.01 -19.33 12.05
#